data_AF-A0A353PUJ4-F1
#
_entry.id   AF-A0A353PUJ4-F1
#
_cell.length_a   1.000
_cell.length_b   1.000
_cell.length_c   1.000
_cell.angle_alpha   90.00
_cell.angle_beta   90.00
_cell.angle_gamma   90.00
#
_symmetry.space_group_name_H-M   'P 1'
#
loop_
_entity.id
_entity.type
_entity.pdbx_description
1 polymer ?
#
loop_
_entity_poly.entity_id
_entity_poly.type
_entity_poly.pdbx_seq_one_letter_code
_entity_poly.pdbx_strand_id
1 'polypeptide(L)' 'GSGVKDIFVSINGAEFASVQNDYIVPEIGENTIRFYAVDNLGNKSDVKEVSFSNALSLPETELYLEIE' A
#
# COMPACT_ATOMS: atom_id res chain seq x y z
N GLY A 1 0.28 1.10 -26.60
CA GLY A 1 -0.54 1.62 -25.49
C GLY A 1 -0.07 3.02 -25.14
N SER A 2 -0.95 3.88 -24.62
CA SER A 2 -0.67 5.30 -24.30
C SER A 2 0.23 5.51 -23.06
N GLY A 3 0.66 4.42 -22.39
CA GLY A 3 1.40 4.50 -21.12
C GLY A 3 0.48 4.84 -19.95
N VAL A 4 1.03 4.88 -18.73
CA VAL A 4 0.31 5.33 -17.53
C VAL A 4 0.72 6.77 -17.25
N LYS A 5 -0.26 7.64 -17.02
CA LYS A 5 -0.04 9.03 -16.64
C LYS A 5 -0.15 9.21 -15.13
N ASP A 6 -1.26 8.74 -14.54
CA ASP A 6 -1.57 8.89 -13.12
C ASP A 6 -2.11 7.56 -12.54
N ILE A 7 -1.83 7.31 -11.26
CA ILE A 7 -2.42 6.21 -10.48
C ILE A 7 -3.19 6.82 -9.31
N PHE A 8 -4.43 6.39 -9.14
CA PHE A 8 -5.29 6.81 -8.03
C PHE A 8 -5.51 5.66 -7.06
N VAL A 9 -5.40 5.93 -5.76
CA VAL A 9 -5.46 4.93 -4.70
C VAL A 9 -6.45 5.36 -3.61
N SER A 10 -7.23 4.40 -3.11
CA SER A 10 -8.16 4.51 -1.97
C SER A 10 -7.72 3.47 -0.93
N ILE A 11 -7.43 3.90 0.29
CA ILE A 11 -6.93 3.03 1.36
C ILE A 11 -7.99 2.95 2.44
N ASN A 12 -8.36 1.72 2.84
CA ASN A 12 -9.35 1.44 3.88
C ASN A 12 -10.68 2.20 3.70
N GLY A 13 -11.11 2.33 2.43
CA GLY A 13 -12.37 3.00 2.07
C GLY A 13 -12.31 4.52 1.96
N ALA A 14 -11.13 5.14 2.12
CA ALA A 14 -10.94 6.57 1.89
C ALA A 14 -11.21 6.99 0.42
N GLU A 15 -11.33 8.30 0.20
CA GLU A 15 -11.44 8.87 -1.14
C GLU A 15 -10.19 8.57 -1.99
N PHE A 16 -10.39 8.43 -3.30
CA PHE A 16 -9.28 8.21 -4.22
C PHE A 16 -8.40 9.46 -4.34
N ALA A 17 -7.09 9.29 -4.12
CA ALA A 17 -6.09 10.33 -4.31
C ALA A 17 -5.00 9.87 -5.29
N SER A 18 -4.42 10.81 -6.04
CA SER A 18 -3.28 10.51 -6.92
C SER A 18 -2.04 10.22 -6.08
N VAL A 19 -1.33 9.15 -6.41
CA VAL A 19 -0.08 8.74 -5.79
C VAL A 19 1.08 9.02 -6.75
N GLN A 20 2.11 9.69 -6.25
CA GLN A 20 3.34 9.97 -7.02
C GLN A 20 4.59 9.29 -6.46
N ASN A 21 4.54 8.83 -5.20
CA ASN A 21 5.64 8.17 -4.51
C ASN A 21 5.12 6.92 -3.79
N ASP A 22 6.04 6.09 -3.31
CA ASP A 22 5.71 4.96 -2.45
C ASP A 22 4.85 5.39 -1.25
N TYR A 23 3.85 4.58 -0.94
CA TYR A 23 2.92 4.82 0.16
C TYR A 23 2.98 3.68 1.17
N ILE A 24 3.04 4.03 2.46
CA ILE A 24 3.07 3.08 3.57
C ILE A 24 1.70 3.06 4.23
N VAL A 25 1.15 1.86 4.45
CA VAL A 25 -0.08 1.64 5.22
C VAL A 25 0.31 1.11 6.60
N PRO A 26 0.39 1.96 7.64
CA PRO A 26 0.91 1.58 8.95
C PRO A 26 -0.09 0.85 9.84
N GLU A 27 -1.38 0.82 9.46
CA GLU A 27 -2.43 0.27 10.30
C GLU A 27 -2.24 -1.24 10.52
N ILE A 28 -2.30 -1.67 11.78
CA ILE A 28 -2.27 -3.07 12.18
C ILE A 28 -3.63 -3.72 11.90
N GLY A 29 -3.62 -4.99 11.51
CA GLY A 29 -4.81 -5.73 11.12
C GLY A 29 -5.05 -5.72 9.62
N GLU A 30 -6.28 -6.02 9.22
CA GLU A 30 -6.70 -6.11 7.82
C GLU A 30 -6.75 -4.72 7.17
N ASN A 31 -6.16 -4.62 6.00
CA ASN A 31 -6.11 -3.42 5.17
C ASN A 31 -6.56 -3.74 3.76
N THR A 32 -7.19 -2.75 3.11
CA THR A 32 -7.64 -2.85 1.72
C THR A 32 -7.17 -1.64 0.93
N ILE A 33 -6.55 -1.90 -0.21
CA ILE A 33 -6.15 -0.90 -1.18
C ILE A 33 -6.95 -1.11 -2.46
N ARG A 34 -7.67 -0.07 -2.88
CA ARG A 34 -8.30 0.00 -4.20
C ARG A 34 -7.54 0.97 -5.08
N PHE A 35 -7.34 0.65 -6.36
CA PHE A 35 -6.60 1.51 -7.28
C PHE A 35 -7.08 1.42 -8.72
N TYR A 36 -6.85 2.48 -9.48
CA TYR A 36 -7.02 2.51 -10.94
C TYR A 36 -6.00 3.45 -11.58
N ALA A 37 -5.75 3.27 -12.87
CA ALA A 37 -4.81 4.09 -13.64
C ALA A 37 -5.54 4.96 -14.68
N VAL A 38 -4.93 6.10 -15.00
CA VAL A 38 -5.33 6.96 -16.12
C VAL A 38 -4.17 7.05 -17.11
N ASP A 39 -4.44 6.85 -18.41
CA ASP A 39 -3.43 6.97 -19.47
C ASP A 39 -3.24 8.42 -19.95
N ASN A 40 -2.29 8.66 -20.88
CA ASN A 40 -2.03 10.01 -21.40
C ASN A 40 -3.16 10.57 -22.28
N LEU A 41 -4.13 9.74 -22.68
CA LEU A 41 -5.32 10.14 -23.43
C LEU A 41 -6.55 10.35 -22.52
N GLY A 42 -6.43 10.06 -21.23
CA GLY A 42 -7.50 10.21 -20.24
C GLY A 42 -8.38 8.97 -20.05
N ASN A 43 -8.02 7.82 -20.63
CA ASN A 43 -8.76 6.57 -20.40
C ASN A 43 -8.49 6.04 -19.00
N LYS A 44 -9.54 5.61 -18.29
CA LYS A 44 -9.45 5.00 -16.96
C LYS A 44 -9.47 3.48 -17.07
N SER A 45 -8.64 2.81 -16.27
CA SER A 45 -8.76 1.36 -16.07
C SER A 45 -9.93 1.02 -15.15
N ASP A 46 -10.31 -0.25 -15.12
CA ASP A 46 -11.15 -0.78 -14.04
C ASP A 46 -10.45 -0.59 -12.68
N VAL A 47 -11.26 -0.49 -11.63
CA VAL A 47 -10.77 -0.47 -10.24
C VAL A 47 -10.38 -1.88 -9.85
N LYS A 48 -9.16 -2.02 -9.34
CA LYS A 48 -8.63 -3.26 -8.75
C LYS A 48 -8.52 -3.11 -7.24
N GLU A 49 -8.53 -4.23 -6.54
CA GLU A 49 -8.46 -4.29 -5.08
C GLU A 49 -7.42 -5.33 -4.63
N VAL A 50 -6.67 -4.99 -3.58
CA VAL A 50 -5.75 -5.89 -2.88
C VAL A 50 -6.01 -5.75 -1.38
N SER A 51 -6.06 -6.87 -0.68
CA SER A 51 -6.18 -6.92 0.77
C SER A 51 -4.97 -7.63 1.38
N PHE A 52 -4.50 -7.14 2.51
CA PHE A 52 -3.36 -7.68 3.26
C PHE A 52 -3.50 -7.33 4.74
N SER A 53 -2.74 -8.01 5.61
CA SER A 53 -2.71 -7.70 7.02
C SER A 53 -1.31 -7.45 7.56
N ASN A 54 -1.22 -6.41 8.41
CA ASN A 54 0.00 -6.10 9.15
C ASN A 54 -0.11 -6.67 10.56
N ALA A 55 0.93 -7.36 11.02
CA ALA A 55 1.04 -7.88 12.37
C ALA A 55 2.21 -7.22 13.10
N LEU A 56 2.06 -7.03 14.42
CA LEU A 56 3.18 -6.65 15.27
C LEU A 56 4.05 -7.89 15.51
N SER A 57 5.34 -7.79 15.17
CA SER A 57 6.35 -8.72 15.67
C SER A 57 7.12 -8.04 16.81
N LEU A 58 7.31 -8.77 17.91
CA LEU A 58 8.27 -8.35 18.91
C LEU A 58 9.68 -8.55 18.33
N PRO A 59 10.62 -7.61 18.54
CA PRO A 59 12.01 -7.84 18.15
C PRO A 59 12.54 -9.07 18.90
N GLU A 60 13.25 -9.96 18.20
CA GLU A 60 13.97 -11.04 18.87
C GLU A 60 14.97 -10.43 19.85
N THR A 61 14.88 -10.82 21.12
CA THR A 61 15.86 -10.40 22.13
C THR A 61 17.05 -11.34 22.02
N GLU A 62 18.18 -10.85 21.50
CA GLU A 62 19.44 -11.58 21.64
C GLU A 62 19.95 -11.44 23.08
N LEU A 63 19.83 -12.53 23.85
CA LEU A 63 20.38 -12.61 25.21
C LEU A 63 21.89 -12.85 25.11
N TYR A 64 22.69 -11.79 25.22
CA TYR A 64 24.13 -11.92 25.43
C TYR A 64 24.38 -12.38 26.87
N LEU A 65 24.70 -13.67 27.05
CA LEU A 65 25.28 -14.17 28.29
C LEU A 65 26.74 -13.73 28.35
N GLU A 66 27.02 -12.61 29.01
CA GLU A 66 28.37 -12.33 29.47
C GLU A 66 28.68 -13.33 30.59
N ILE A 67 29.56 -14.28 30.28
CA ILE A 67 30.14 -15.21 31.25
C ILE A 67 31.42 -14.55 31.77
N GLU A 68 31.45 -14.15 33.04
CA GLU A 68 32.68 -13.78 33.76
C GLU A 68 33.51 -15.01 34.14
#